data_AF-A0A926UES7-F1
#
_entry.id   AF-A0A926UES7-F1
#
_cell.length_a   1.000
_cell.length_b   1.000
_cell.length_c   1.000
_cell.angle_alpha   90.00
_cell.angle_beta   90.00
_cell.angle_gamma   90.00
#
_symmetry.space_group_name_H-M   'P 1'
#
loop_
_entity.id
_entity.type
_entity.pdbx_description
1 polymer ?
#
loop_
_entity_poly.entity_id
_entity_poly.type
_entity_poly.pdbx_seq_one_letter_code
_entity_poly.pdbx_strand_id
1 'polypeptide(L)'
;MDLPITAVFDPRRLSRETDVIKTARELLYEKALVSVQGQPVGTLAAIPRSIRRGGQSVAAEPDLNYTEIFIRDNIPAMIYFLLDGRGDIVRNFLDQVLKLQSTRDETAGIFPTSFFEENGRIVADYGQRAIGRVCSVDATLWWPILAHIYVQYTGDKAWATSEPVQQGISRFLNLILHPQFRDAPTLHVPDGAFMIDRPLDVWGAPLEIQVLLYGALLSSAGLIRLALSEHGLVSMPGNRLAYLRRPTGEDARMIDRFKRTLDWLRRLRRHMLTYYWVNASTVQVLRRHPTEQYGDLISNQFNINADTVPVWLQTWLGRDGGYLLGNIRTGRPDFRFFTLGNCLGAIFGLLNTTQRHALFRLIYQNRDELMAQMPMRICHPPLDGVDWENQTGFDRKNVAWSYHNGGHWPCLLWFLSLAVVRNQQGCQDSLEGSKQRELHEVMMMTLEDSYKVLLKRLPKQNWPEYFDGPTGLWVGLQARFYQTWTITGLLLTQHLLRGNPSDAAVMDMPSLKDLCETELPEI
;
A
#
# COMPACT_ATOMS: atom_id res chain seq x y z
N MET A 1 -29.56 -30.65 17.58
CA MET A 1 -28.21 -31.03 18.02
C MET A 1 -27.55 -29.75 18.49
N ASP A 2 -27.54 -29.55 19.80
CA ASP A 2 -27.07 -28.35 20.46
C ASP A 2 -25.55 -28.21 20.29
N LEU A 3 -25.11 -27.09 19.72
CA LEU A 3 -23.71 -26.68 19.70
C LEU A 3 -23.40 -25.99 21.03
N PRO A 4 -22.41 -26.46 21.81
CA PRO A 4 -22.06 -25.78 23.04
C PRO A 4 -21.27 -24.50 22.71
N ILE A 5 -21.89 -23.37 23.01
CA ILE A 5 -21.21 -22.10 23.25
C ILE A 5 -20.33 -22.30 24.48
N THR A 6 -19.03 -22.49 24.28
CA THR A 6 -17.95 -22.23 25.26
C THR A 6 -16.63 -22.33 24.50
N ALA A 7 -16.18 -21.21 23.93
CA ALA A 7 -14.77 -21.03 23.66
C ALA A 7 -14.06 -21.02 25.02
N VAL A 8 -13.59 -22.19 25.44
CA VAL A 8 -12.83 -22.39 26.68
C VAL A 8 -11.59 -21.48 26.59
N PHE A 9 -11.52 -20.50 27.50
CA PHE A 9 -10.31 -19.76 27.81
C PHE A 9 -9.20 -20.77 28.15
N ASP A 10 -8.25 -20.98 27.23
CA ASP A 10 -7.05 -21.78 27.47
C ASP A 10 -5.88 -20.85 27.86
N PRO A 11 -5.50 -20.79 29.15
CA PRO A 11 -4.44 -19.89 29.62
C PRO A 11 -3.08 -20.15 28.95
N ARG A 12 -2.84 -21.38 28.46
CA ARG A 12 -1.57 -21.76 27.81
C ARG A 12 -1.47 -21.25 26.37
N ARG A 13 -2.61 -20.99 25.72
CA ARG A 13 -2.64 -20.35 24.39
C ARG A 13 -2.41 -18.86 24.52
N LEU A 14 -3.03 -18.21 25.50
CA LEU A 14 -2.80 -16.79 25.80
C LEU A 14 -1.33 -16.53 26.17
N SER A 15 -0.71 -17.37 26.99
CA SER A 15 0.69 -17.21 27.38
C SER A 15 1.62 -17.25 26.15
N ARG A 16 1.35 -18.16 25.22
CA ARG A 16 2.17 -18.33 24.00
C ARG A 16 2.00 -17.20 22.99
N GLU A 17 0.80 -16.63 22.85
CA GLU A 17 0.59 -15.44 22.03
C GLU A 17 1.37 -14.25 22.60
N THR A 18 1.21 -13.98 23.90
CA THR A 18 1.92 -12.91 24.60
C THR A 18 3.44 -13.01 24.43
N ASP A 19 4.01 -14.22 24.56
CA ASP A 19 5.46 -14.44 24.38
C ASP A 19 5.93 -14.12 22.96
N VAL A 20 5.15 -14.51 21.94
CA VAL A 20 5.45 -14.24 20.53
C VAL A 20 5.38 -12.74 20.25
N ILE A 21 4.35 -12.06 20.75
CA ILE A 21 4.18 -10.61 20.58
C ILE A 21 5.28 -9.84 21.30
N LYS A 22 5.65 -10.25 22.52
CA LYS A 22 6.79 -9.68 23.23
C LYS A 22 8.08 -9.83 22.42
N THR A 23 8.36 -11.02 21.91
CA THR A 23 9.54 -11.29 21.07
C THR A 23 9.53 -10.42 19.80
N ALA A 24 8.38 -10.28 19.14
CA ALA A 24 8.24 -9.45 17.94
C ALA A 24 8.51 -7.96 18.25
N ARG A 25 8.02 -7.46 19.38
CA ARG A 25 8.30 -6.08 19.85
C ARG A 25 9.78 -5.88 20.17
N GLU A 26 10.43 -6.82 20.85
CA GLU A 26 11.87 -6.78 21.13
C GLU A 26 12.69 -6.76 19.83
N LEU A 27 12.33 -7.59 18.85
CA LEU A 27 12.98 -7.57 17.53
C LEU A 27 12.81 -6.21 16.83
N LEU A 28 11.61 -5.63 16.84
CA LEU A 28 11.36 -4.32 16.21
C LEU A 28 12.13 -3.19 16.90
N TYR A 29 11.99 -3.06 18.22
CA TYR A 29 12.54 -1.92 18.96
C TYR A 29 14.03 -2.03 19.27
N GLU A 30 14.53 -3.23 19.57
CA GLU A 30 15.91 -3.40 20.04
C GLU A 30 16.88 -3.84 18.95
N LYS A 31 16.37 -4.42 17.84
CA LYS A 31 17.21 -5.01 16.79
C LYS A 31 17.01 -4.38 15.42
N ALA A 32 15.79 -3.99 15.06
CA ALA A 32 15.50 -3.39 13.75
C ALA A 32 15.62 -1.87 13.75
N LEU A 33 15.22 -1.19 14.83
CA LEU A 33 15.25 0.28 14.93
C LEU A 33 16.70 0.78 14.86
N VAL A 34 16.93 1.72 13.95
CA VAL A 34 18.23 2.35 13.69
C VAL A 34 18.13 3.86 13.89
N SER A 35 19.24 4.39 14.42
CA SER A 35 19.42 5.83 14.55
C SER A 35 20.18 6.37 13.35
N VAL A 36 19.78 7.55 12.88
CA VAL A 36 20.52 8.33 11.89
C VAL A 36 20.83 9.69 12.52
N GLN A 37 22.10 10.08 12.53
CA GLN A 37 22.57 11.30 13.18
C GLN A 37 22.20 11.37 14.67
N GLY A 38 22.23 10.22 15.35
CA GLY A 38 21.93 10.11 16.79
C GLY A 38 20.45 10.16 17.17
N GLN A 39 19.52 10.18 16.20
CA GLN A 39 18.07 10.14 16.44
C GLN A 39 17.46 8.85 15.89
N PRO A 40 16.49 8.22 16.58
CA PRO A 40 15.77 7.08 16.03
C PRO A 40 14.94 7.55 14.82
N VAL A 41 15.22 6.98 13.65
CA VAL A 41 14.69 7.46 12.37
C VAL A 41 13.93 6.37 11.63
N GLY A 42 14.42 5.14 11.62
CA GLY A 42 13.79 4.09 10.83
C GLY A 42 14.22 2.72 11.27
N THR A 43 13.89 1.72 10.48
CA THR A 43 14.19 0.33 10.74
C THR A 43 14.92 -0.29 9.55
N LEU A 44 15.79 -1.25 9.83
CA LEU A 44 16.43 -2.08 8.81
C LEU A 44 15.37 -2.91 8.07
N ALA A 45 15.57 -3.21 6.79
CA ALA A 45 14.69 -4.13 6.05
C ALA A 45 14.70 -5.55 6.66
N ALA A 46 15.88 -6.05 7.02
CA ALA A 46 16.07 -7.33 7.69
C ALA A 46 17.11 -7.20 8.81
N ILE A 47 16.86 -7.85 9.95
CA ILE A 47 17.79 -7.84 11.08
C ILE A 47 18.98 -8.77 10.76
N PRO A 48 20.23 -8.27 10.76
CA PRO A 48 21.41 -9.10 10.48
C PRO A 48 21.56 -10.24 11.48
N ARG A 49 21.87 -11.45 11.00
CA ARG A 49 22.28 -12.56 11.87
C ARG A 49 23.76 -12.39 12.27
N SER A 50 24.05 -12.45 13.57
CA SER A 50 25.42 -12.70 14.03
C SER A 50 25.79 -14.16 13.73
N ILE A 51 26.63 -14.44 12.74
CA ILE A 51 27.14 -15.79 12.52
C ILE A 51 28.30 -16.02 13.49
N ARG A 52 28.11 -16.92 14.48
CA ARG A 52 29.22 -17.41 15.30
C ARG A 52 29.89 -18.58 14.58
N ARG A 53 31.08 -18.39 14.02
CA ARG A 53 31.96 -19.48 13.57
C ARG A 53 33.16 -19.53 14.52
N GLY A 54 33.36 -20.65 15.20
CA GLY A 54 34.57 -20.89 16.01
C GLY A 54 34.78 -19.96 17.22
N GLY A 55 33.71 -19.44 17.84
CA GLY A 55 33.84 -18.55 19.01
C GLY A 55 34.12 -17.07 18.68
N GLN A 56 34.25 -16.72 17.40
CA GLN A 56 34.27 -15.32 16.94
C GLN A 56 32.96 -15.02 16.20
N SER A 57 32.36 -13.85 16.49
CA SER A 57 31.26 -13.34 15.67
C SER A 57 31.84 -12.82 14.37
N VAL A 58 31.65 -13.56 13.29
CA VAL A 58 31.94 -13.06 11.95
C VAL A 58 30.62 -12.47 11.45
N ALA A 59 30.63 -11.21 11.01
CA ALA A 59 29.48 -10.66 10.29
C ALA A 59 29.15 -11.64 9.15
N ALA A 60 27.87 -11.97 8.98
CA ALA A 60 27.43 -12.67 7.76
C ALA A 60 28.00 -11.92 6.54
N GLU A 61 28.30 -12.64 5.44
CA GLU A 61 28.71 -12.00 4.18
C GLU A 61 27.89 -10.73 3.94
N PRO A 62 28.51 -9.61 3.53
CA PRO A 62 27.83 -8.33 3.41
C PRO A 62 26.79 -8.43 2.30
N ASP A 63 25.62 -8.91 2.66
CA ASP A 63 24.46 -8.89 1.78
C ASP A 63 24.17 -7.42 1.46
N LEU A 64 23.98 -7.16 0.17
CA LEU A 64 24.30 -5.89 -0.46
C LEU A 64 23.62 -4.64 0.11
N ASN A 65 22.52 -4.73 0.88
CA ASN A 65 21.76 -3.58 1.40
C ASN A 65 21.27 -3.75 2.88
N TYR A 66 21.90 -4.58 3.72
CA TYR A 66 21.38 -4.90 5.08
C TYR A 66 21.33 -3.72 6.07
N THR A 67 22.01 -2.62 5.75
CA THR A 67 22.09 -1.42 6.60
C THR A 67 21.14 -0.32 6.15
N GLU A 68 20.36 -0.54 5.09
CA GLU A 68 19.53 0.50 4.50
C GLU A 68 18.12 0.56 5.11
N ILE A 69 17.64 1.78 5.24
CA ILE A 69 16.27 2.14 5.61
C ILE A 69 15.50 2.31 4.30
N PHE A 70 14.77 1.28 3.89
CA PHE A 70 13.88 1.33 2.73
C PHE A 70 12.57 2.03 3.10
N ILE A 71 12.10 2.96 2.27
CA ILE A 71 10.88 3.71 2.58
C ILE A 71 9.68 2.77 2.68
N ARG A 72 9.49 1.87 1.70
CA ARG A 72 8.35 0.95 1.66
C ARG A 72 8.30 0.02 2.89
N ASP A 73 9.45 -0.56 3.26
CA ASP A 73 9.57 -1.51 4.37
C ASP A 73 9.29 -0.83 5.72
N ASN A 74 9.56 0.48 5.80
CA ASN A 74 9.32 1.27 6.98
C ASN A 74 7.86 1.72 7.13
N ILE A 75 7.03 1.69 6.09
CA ILE A 75 5.62 2.11 6.22
C ILE A 75 4.89 1.33 7.32
N PRO A 76 4.89 -0.02 7.37
CA PRO A 76 4.30 -0.75 8.48
C PRO A 76 4.91 -0.36 9.84
N ALA A 77 6.23 -0.18 9.93
CA ALA A 77 6.91 0.20 11.18
C ALA A 77 6.45 1.58 11.67
N MET A 78 6.35 2.56 10.77
CA MET A 78 5.89 3.91 11.11
C MET A 78 4.42 3.91 11.54
N ILE A 79 3.54 3.15 10.88
CA ILE A 79 2.15 3.00 11.34
C ILE A 79 2.11 2.37 12.73
N TYR A 80 2.91 1.33 12.98
CA TYR A 80 2.95 0.71 14.30
C TYR A 80 3.48 1.66 15.38
N PHE A 81 4.55 2.40 15.10
CA PHE A 81 5.09 3.40 16.02
C PHE A 81 4.09 4.51 16.32
N LEU A 82 3.30 4.98 15.35
CA LEU A 82 2.20 5.92 15.62
C LEU A 82 1.22 5.34 16.64
N LEU A 83 0.74 4.12 16.39
CA LEU A 83 -0.24 3.44 17.24
C LEU A 83 0.31 3.11 18.64
N ASP A 84 1.62 2.93 18.76
CA ASP A 84 2.32 2.68 20.03
C ASP A 84 2.75 3.99 20.73
N GLY A 85 2.26 5.15 20.27
CA GLY A 85 2.54 6.46 20.87
C GLY A 85 3.94 7.03 20.59
N ARG A 86 4.66 6.47 19.62
CA ARG A 86 6.03 6.85 19.21
C ARG A 86 6.03 7.73 17.96
N GLY A 87 5.22 8.78 17.99
CA GLY A 87 5.14 9.77 16.91
C GLY A 87 6.45 10.54 16.68
N ASP A 88 7.35 10.58 17.66
CA ASP A 88 8.71 11.13 17.56
C ASP A 88 9.54 10.44 16.47
N ILE A 89 9.52 9.09 16.45
CA ILE A 89 10.27 8.31 15.45
C ILE A 89 9.72 8.59 14.05
N VAL A 90 8.40 8.64 13.91
CA VAL A 90 7.73 8.86 12.62
C VAL A 90 8.00 10.26 12.09
N ARG A 91 8.02 11.25 12.99
CA ARG A 91 8.43 12.61 12.63
C ARG A 91 9.87 12.65 12.14
N ASN A 92 10.79 12.04 12.89
CA ASN A 92 12.20 11.97 12.49
C ASN A 92 12.37 11.30 11.12
N PHE A 93 11.64 10.21 10.85
CA PHE A 93 11.61 9.56 9.54
C PHE A 93 11.17 10.51 8.43
N LEU A 94 10.01 11.16 8.59
CA LEU A 94 9.43 12.07 7.61
C LEU A 94 10.36 13.24 7.29
N ASP A 95 10.96 13.84 8.32
CA ASP A 95 11.91 14.96 8.17
C ASP A 95 13.19 14.52 7.47
N GLN A 96 13.74 13.35 7.80
CA GLN A 96 14.94 12.83 7.12
C GLN A 96 14.66 12.52 5.65
N VAL A 97 13.55 11.84 5.34
CA VAL A 97 13.18 11.55 3.95
C VAL A 97 12.91 12.84 3.16
N LEU A 98 12.28 13.84 3.78
CA LEU A 98 12.04 15.14 3.15
C LEU A 98 13.33 15.88 2.79
N LYS A 99 14.33 15.86 3.68
CA LYS A 99 15.66 16.44 3.41
C LYS A 99 16.36 15.73 2.24
N LEU A 100 16.09 14.45 2.04
CA LEU A 100 16.61 13.64 0.95
C LEU A 100 15.74 13.69 -0.31
N GLN A 101 14.71 14.53 -0.38
CA GLN A 101 13.95 14.67 -1.62
C GLN A 101 14.87 15.27 -2.70
N SER A 102 14.94 14.62 -3.85
CA SER A 102 15.85 15.02 -4.92
C SER A 102 15.52 16.41 -5.47
N THR A 103 16.56 17.22 -5.66
CA THR A 103 16.53 18.55 -6.28
C THR A 103 17.26 18.60 -7.62
N ARG A 104 17.80 17.47 -8.10
CA ARG A 104 18.44 17.36 -9.41
C ARG A 104 17.40 17.49 -10.51
N ASP A 105 17.73 18.16 -11.60
CA ASP A 105 16.77 18.45 -12.68
C ASP A 105 16.08 17.19 -13.23
N GLU A 106 16.79 16.06 -13.35
CA GLU A 106 16.24 14.83 -13.91
C GLU A 106 15.32 14.06 -12.95
N THR A 107 15.49 14.27 -11.64
CA THR A 107 14.83 13.50 -10.59
C THR A 107 14.14 14.41 -9.57
N ALA A 108 13.86 15.66 -9.94
CA ALA A 108 13.32 16.66 -9.02
C ALA A 108 11.97 16.20 -8.44
N GLY A 109 11.85 16.22 -7.12
CA GLY A 109 10.63 15.81 -6.41
C GLY A 109 10.54 14.31 -6.08
N ILE A 110 11.45 13.48 -6.59
CA ILE A 110 11.55 12.06 -6.24
C ILE A 110 12.06 11.92 -4.80
N PHE A 111 11.39 11.10 -3.99
CA PHE A 111 11.92 10.66 -2.70
C PHE A 111 12.76 9.38 -2.88
N PRO A 112 13.79 9.16 -2.06
CA PRO A 112 14.69 8.02 -2.24
C PRO A 112 13.99 6.68 -2.05
N THR A 113 14.45 5.63 -2.73
CA THR A 113 14.05 4.25 -2.46
C THR A 113 14.48 3.83 -1.06
N SER A 114 15.70 4.18 -0.68
CA SER A 114 16.31 3.86 0.61
C SER A 114 17.42 4.84 0.97
N PHE A 115 17.85 4.80 2.22
CA PHE A 115 19.01 5.57 2.69
C PHE A 115 19.70 4.90 3.87
N PHE A 116 20.94 5.24 4.12
CA PHE A 116 21.70 4.82 5.30
C PHE A 116 22.71 5.90 5.71
N GLU A 117 23.25 5.77 6.91
CA GLU A 117 24.32 6.64 7.40
C GLU A 117 25.67 5.91 7.29
N GLU A 118 26.64 6.58 6.66
CA GLU A 118 28.03 6.12 6.55
C GLU A 118 28.97 7.27 6.92
N ASN A 119 29.81 7.05 7.94
CA ASN A 119 30.78 8.04 8.43
C ASN A 119 30.16 9.43 8.71
N GLY A 120 28.97 9.46 9.31
CA GLY A 120 28.24 10.70 9.64
C GLY A 120 27.57 11.39 8.44
N ARG A 121 27.57 10.77 7.26
CA ARG A 121 26.89 11.27 6.06
C ARG A 121 25.73 10.37 5.69
N ILE A 122 24.60 10.97 5.32
CA ILE A 122 23.46 10.21 4.82
C ILE A 122 23.64 9.99 3.33
N VAL A 123 23.58 8.73 2.91
CA VAL A 123 23.67 8.30 1.52
C VAL A 123 22.30 7.78 1.10
N ALA A 124 21.70 8.44 0.11
CA ALA A 124 20.40 8.09 -0.45
C ALA A 124 20.53 7.31 -1.76
N ASP A 125 19.70 6.28 -1.91
CA ASP A 125 19.47 5.57 -3.17
C ASP A 125 18.14 5.98 -3.78
N TYR A 126 18.14 6.40 -5.04
CA TYR A 126 16.98 6.73 -5.87
C TYR A 126 16.75 5.67 -6.96
N GLY A 127 17.34 4.47 -6.79
CA GLY A 127 17.36 3.39 -7.78
C GLY A 127 18.70 3.28 -8.52
N GLN A 128 19.60 4.25 -8.32
CA GLN A 128 20.93 4.17 -8.91
C GLN A 128 21.82 3.12 -8.24
N ARG A 129 21.48 2.51 -7.11
CA ARG A 129 22.25 1.38 -6.54
C ARG A 129 21.49 0.05 -6.62
N ALA A 130 20.20 0.11 -6.92
CA ALA A 130 19.35 -1.06 -7.05
C ALA A 130 19.83 -2.01 -8.16
N ILE A 131 19.63 -3.31 -7.94
CA ILE A 131 19.84 -4.35 -8.96
C ILE A 131 18.93 -4.03 -10.15
N GLY A 132 19.48 -4.02 -11.37
CA GLY A 132 18.74 -3.63 -12.57
C GLY A 132 18.45 -2.13 -12.70
N ARG A 133 19.02 -1.29 -11.81
CA ARG A 133 18.77 0.16 -11.74
C ARG A 133 17.27 0.51 -11.62
N VAL A 134 16.52 -0.36 -10.95
CA VAL A 134 15.08 -0.21 -10.75
C VAL A 134 14.82 0.98 -9.82
N CYS A 135 13.94 1.88 -10.25
CA CYS A 135 13.50 3.02 -9.43
C CYS A 135 12.18 2.67 -8.73
N SER A 136 12.19 2.72 -7.40
CA SER A 136 11.00 2.48 -6.56
C SER A 136 10.10 3.71 -6.56
N VAL A 137 9.18 3.80 -7.51
CA VAL A 137 8.24 4.93 -7.64
C VAL A 137 7.29 5.01 -6.45
N ASP A 138 6.89 3.87 -5.90
CA ASP A 138 6.03 3.79 -4.71
C ASP A 138 6.62 4.48 -3.49
N ALA A 139 7.95 4.49 -3.29
CA ALA A 139 8.60 5.22 -2.20
C ALA A 139 8.26 6.72 -2.24
N THR A 140 8.21 7.29 -3.45
CA THR A 140 7.80 8.69 -3.67
C THR A 140 6.32 8.92 -3.38
N LEU A 141 5.47 7.93 -3.65
CA LEU A 141 4.03 8.00 -3.39
C LEU A 141 3.68 7.77 -1.92
N TRP A 142 4.46 6.96 -1.20
CA TRP A 142 4.23 6.65 0.19
C TRP A 142 4.52 7.81 1.14
N TRP A 143 5.48 8.67 0.84
CA TRP A 143 5.83 9.79 1.71
C TRP A 143 4.66 10.75 2.01
N PRO A 144 3.94 11.31 1.00
CA PRO A 144 2.80 12.19 1.29
C PRO A 144 1.67 11.45 2.03
N ILE A 145 1.49 10.15 1.78
CA ILE A 145 0.51 9.31 2.49
C ILE A 145 0.87 9.23 3.98
N LEU A 146 2.11 8.87 4.30
CA LEU A 146 2.57 8.79 5.67
C LEU A 146 2.57 10.16 6.37
N ALA A 147 2.91 11.24 5.65
CA ALA A 147 2.85 12.60 6.17
C ALA A 147 1.42 12.99 6.58
N HIS A 148 0.42 12.69 5.76
CA HIS A 148 -0.99 12.90 6.10
C HIS A 148 -1.40 12.07 7.32
N ILE A 149 -1.08 10.77 7.35
CA ILE A 149 -1.38 9.87 8.48
C ILE A 149 -0.77 10.40 9.78
N TYR A 150 0.50 10.81 9.75
CA TYR A 150 1.18 11.40 10.91
C TYR A 150 0.44 12.63 11.43
N VAL A 151 0.08 13.58 10.55
CA VAL A 151 -0.61 14.82 10.93
C VAL A 151 -2.01 14.54 11.46
N GLN A 152 -2.74 13.63 10.83
CA GLN A 152 -4.07 13.23 11.27
C GLN A 152 -4.03 12.61 12.67
N TYR A 153 -3.07 11.72 12.92
CA TYR A 153 -2.99 10.98 14.17
C TYR A 153 -2.43 11.83 15.33
N THR A 154 -1.42 12.66 15.05
CA THR A 154 -0.74 13.46 16.09
C THR A 154 -1.31 14.86 16.28
N GLY A 155 -2.02 15.40 15.29
CA GLY A 155 -2.49 16.78 15.30
C GLY A 155 -1.41 17.84 15.03
N ASP A 156 -0.19 17.45 14.61
CA ASP A 156 0.91 18.39 14.35
C ASP A 156 0.71 19.18 13.04
N LYS A 157 -0.20 20.15 13.11
CA LYS A 157 -0.50 21.07 12.02
C LYS A 157 0.68 22.01 11.72
N ALA A 158 1.42 22.41 12.75
CA ALA A 158 2.53 23.36 12.60
C ALA A 158 3.64 22.81 11.71
N TRP A 159 3.93 21.51 11.81
CA TRP A 159 4.82 20.85 10.87
C TRP A 159 4.24 20.77 9.46
N ALA A 160 2.98 20.33 9.35
CA ALA A 160 2.32 20.15 8.08
C ALA A 160 2.32 21.43 7.24
N THR A 161 2.13 22.58 7.88
CA THR A 161 2.09 23.90 7.24
C THR A 161 3.44 24.60 7.17
N SER A 162 4.51 23.98 7.67
CA SER A 162 5.86 24.52 7.56
C SER A 162 6.32 24.62 6.10
N GLU A 163 7.14 25.63 5.83
CA GLU A 163 7.67 25.89 4.49
C GLU A 163 8.39 24.66 3.88
N PRO A 164 9.28 23.93 4.59
CA PRO A 164 9.94 22.75 4.03
C PRO A 164 8.96 21.67 3.56
N VAL A 165 7.89 21.42 4.34
CA VAL A 165 6.88 20.42 4.01
C VAL A 165 6.06 20.85 2.80
N GLN A 166 5.56 22.10 2.78
CA GLN A 166 4.78 22.61 1.65
C GLN A 166 5.61 22.70 0.36
N GLN A 167 6.89 23.06 0.44
CA GLN A 167 7.80 22.99 -0.70
C GLN A 167 8.04 21.55 -1.17
N GLY A 168 8.15 20.60 -0.24
CA GLY A 168 8.28 19.17 -0.56
C GLY A 168 7.09 18.62 -1.34
N ILE A 169 5.88 18.94 -0.87
CA ILE A 169 4.62 18.62 -1.55
C ILE A 169 4.56 19.31 -2.92
N SER A 170 4.99 20.57 -3.01
CA SER A 170 5.04 21.31 -4.27
C SER A 170 5.95 20.64 -5.31
N ARG A 171 7.16 20.21 -4.93
CA ARG A 171 8.07 19.47 -5.81
C ARG A 171 7.50 18.11 -6.23
N PHE A 172 6.90 17.38 -5.29
CA PHE A 172 6.20 16.13 -5.58
C PHE A 172 5.08 16.34 -6.62
N LEU A 173 4.20 17.32 -6.42
CA LEU A 173 3.10 17.59 -7.34
C LEU A 173 3.58 18.13 -8.69
N ASN A 174 4.71 18.85 -8.76
CA ASN A 174 5.32 19.23 -10.03
C ASN A 174 5.79 17.99 -10.81
N LEU A 175 6.41 17.02 -10.13
CA LEU A 175 6.81 15.75 -10.72
C LEU A 175 5.60 14.96 -11.25
N ILE A 176 4.53 14.86 -10.47
CA ILE A 176 3.37 14.05 -10.83
C ILE A 176 2.49 14.71 -11.90
N LEU A 177 2.20 16.02 -11.75
CA LEU A 177 1.25 16.74 -12.59
C LEU A 177 1.90 17.40 -13.81
N HIS A 178 3.14 17.03 -14.16
CA HIS A 178 3.81 17.56 -15.35
C HIS A 178 3.05 17.19 -16.64
N PRO A 179 3.15 17.99 -17.72
CA PRO A 179 2.56 17.63 -19.01
C PRO A 179 3.07 16.29 -19.54
N GLN A 180 2.17 15.43 -20.00
CA GLN A 180 2.49 14.11 -20.56
C GLN A 180 1.96 13.99 -21.99
N PHE A 181 2.47 13.01 -22.74
CA PHE A 181 1.99 12.68 -24.09
C PHE A 181 0.63 11.96 -24.11
N ARG A 182 0.08 11.61 -22.95
CA ARG A 182 -1.21 10.92 -22.80
C ARG A 182 -2.16 11.75 -21.95
N ASP A 183 -3.43 11.71 -22.29
CA ASP A 183 -4.51 12.33 -21.50
C ASP A 183 -5.02 11.42 -20.36
N ALA A 184 -4.64 10.14 -20.33
CA ALA A 184 -5.04 9.25 -19.24
C ALA A 184 -4.46 9.76 -17.90
N PRO A 185 -5.28 9.85 -16.83
CA PRO A 185 -4.84 10.39 -15.53
C PRO A 185 -4.05 9.37 -14.69
N THR A 186 -3.29 8.48 -15.35
CA THR A 186 -2.51 7.40 -14.72
C THR A 186 -1.02 7.74 -14.72
N LEU A 187 -0.29 7.20 -13.75
CA LEU A 187 1.17 7.29 -13.71
C LEU A 187 1.79 6.08 -14.41
N HIS A 188 2.46 6.35 -15.53
CA HIS A 188 3.20 5.34 -16.28
C HIS A 188 4.59 5.10 -15.67
N VAL A 189 4.94 3.83 -15.46
CA VAL A 189 6.20 3.41 -14.83
C VAL A 189 6.89 2.26 -15.60
N PRO A 190 8.22 2.10 -15.47
CA PRO A 190 8.91 0.91 -15.96
C PRO A 190 8.49 -0.35 -15.17
N ASP A 191 8.91 -1.52 -15.64
CA ASP A 191 8.69 -2.76 -14.89
C ASP A 191 9.50 -2.73 -13.58
N GLY A 192 9.01 -3.42 -12.55
CA GLY A 192 9.69 -3.44 -11.26
C GLY A 192 9.55 -2.16 -10.42
N ALA A 193 8.66 -1.21 -10.74
CA ALA A 193 8.71 0.13 -10.14
C ALA A 193 8.08 0.28 -8.73
N PHE A 194 7.68 -0.81 -8.07
CA PHE A 194 6.99 -0.80 -6.77
C PHE A 194 7.41 -2.00 -5.92
N MET A 195 6.57 -2.48 -4.97
CA MET A 195 6.90 -3.62 -4.09
C MET A 195 7.45 -4.80 -4.90
N ILE A 196 6.87 -5.03 -6.07
CA ILE A 196 7.43 -5.91 -7.10
C ILE A 196 8.56 -5.15 -7.77
N ASP A 197 9.79 -5.37 -7.30
CA ASP A 197 11.01 -4.68 -7.75
C ASP A 197 11.81 -5.39 -8.85
N ARG A 198 11.14 -6.30 -9.58
CA ARG A 198 11.74 -7.15 -10.63
C ARG A 198 10.77 -7.33 -11.80
N PRO A 199 11.25 -7.74 -12.98
CA PRO A 199 10.38 -8.00 -14.14
C PRO A 199 9.26 -8.98 -13.83
N LEU A 200 8.01 -8.55 -14.05
CA LEU A 200 6.80 -9.35 -13.86
C LEU A 200 5.66 -8.92 -14.80
N ASP A 201 6.00 -8.21 -15.89
CA ASP A 201 5.08 -7.56 -16.83
C ASP A 201 4.13 -6.55 -16.17
N VAL A 202 4.62 -5.86 -15.14
CA VAL A 202 3.88 -4.82 -14.40
C VAL A 202 4.26 -3.39 -14.80
N TRP A 203 4.90 -3.21 -15.96
CA TRP A 203 5.15 -1.89 -16.55
C TRP A 203 3.87 -1.26 -17.10
N GLY A 204 3.92 0.05 -17.36
CA GLY A 204 2.77 0.81 -17.82
C GLY A 204 2.04 1.43 -16.63
N ALA A 205 0.76 1.12 -16.42
CA ALA A 205 -0.03 1.68 -15.32
C ALA A 205 -0.47 0.59 -14.33
N PRO A 206 0.45 -0.03 -13.57
CA PRO A 206 0.10 -1.10 -12.64
C PRO A 206 -0.79 -0.57 -11.50
N LEU A 207 -1.72 -1.41 -11.06
CA LEU A 207 -2.73 -1.12 -10.06
C LEU A 207 -2.16 -0.47 -8.81
N GLU A 208 -1.10 -1.05 -8.25
CA GLU A 208 -0.52 -0.61 -6.99
C GLU A 208 -0.04 0.84 -7.09
N ILE A 209 0.65 1.21 -8.17
CA ILE A 209 1.06 2.59 -8.44
C ILE A 209 -0.14 3.50 -8.57
N GLN A 210 -1.20 3.10 -9.28
CA GLN A 210 -2.36 3.97 -9.47
C GLN A 210 -3.14 4.21 -8.17
N VAL A 211 -3.24 3.20 -7.32
CA VAL A 211 -3.89 3.29 -6.01
C VAL A 211 -3.05 4.12 -5.03
N LEU A 212 -1.73 3.94 -5.05
CA LEU A 212 -0.81 4.78 -4.28
C LEU A 212 -0.83 6.23 -4.76
N LEU A 213 -0.87 6.47 -6.06
CA LEU A 213 -1.03 7.79 -6.65
C LEU A 213 -2.33 8.44 -6.15
N TYR A 214 -3.43 7.68 -6.13
CA TYR A 214 -4.69 8.16 -5.59
C TYR A 214 -4.58 8.58 -4.12
N GLY A 215 -3.99 7.73 -3.27
CA GLY A 215 -3.74 8.05 -1.86
C GLY A 215 -2.81 9.25 -1.66
N ALA A 216 -1.73 9.33 -2.44
CA ALA A 216 -0.73 10.40 -2.38
C ALA A 216 -1.32 11.76 -2.78
N LEU A 217 -2.15 11.79 -3.83
CA LEU A 217 -2.84 13.00 -4.27
C LEU A 217 -3.90 13.45 -3.24
N LEU A 218 -4.67 12.52 -2.66
CA LEU A 218 -5.62 12.84 -1.57
C LEU A 218 -4.90 13.46 -0.38
N SER A 219 -3.79 12.83 0.03
CA SER A 219 -2.96 13.27 1.15
C SER A 219 -2.36 14.65 0.89
N SER A 220 -1.79 14.86 -0.31
CA SER A 220 -1.23 16.15 -0.71
C SER A 220 -2.30 17.25 -0.73
N ALA A 221 -3.49 16.97 -1.27
CA ALA A 221 -4.61 17.90 -1.25
C ALA A 221 -5.05 18.20 0.20
N GLY A 222 -5.15 17.21 1.07
CA GLY A 222 -5.46 17.39 2.49
C GLY A 222 -4.48 18.31 3.21
N LEU A 223 -3.18 18.09 3.01
CA LEU A 223 -2.11 18.89 3.60
C LEU A 223 -2.06 20.32 3.04
N ILE A 224 -2.33 20.51 1.74
CA ILE A 224 -2.44 21.85 1.14
C ILE A 224 -3.69 22.57 1.67
N ARG A 225 -4.84 21.88 1.77
CA ARG A 225 -6.07 22.46 2.34
C ARG A 225 -5.84 22.93 3.77
N LEU A 226 -5.09 22.17 4.56
CA LEU A 226 -4.70 22.56 5.92
C LEU A 226 -3.86 23.84 5.90
N ALA A 227 -2.84 23.94 5.05
CA ALA A 227 -2.04 25.16 4.92
C ALA A 227 -2.86 26.38 4.49
N LEU A 228 -3.74 26.22 3.50
CA LEU A 228 -4.66 27.27 3.05
C LEU A 228 -5.62 27.70 4.18
N SER A 229 -6.06 26.77 5.02
CA SER A 229 -6.90 27.06 6.19
C SER A 229 -6.14 27.90 7.22
N GLU A 230 -4.88 27.56 7.54
CA GLU A 230 -4.04 28.35 8.46
C GLU A 230 -3.72 29.73 7.89
N HIS A 231 -3.67 29.88 6.56
CA HIS A 231 -3.54 31.17 5.88
C HIS A 231 -4.83 32.00 5.89
N GLY A 232 -5.96 31.44 6.35
CA GLY A 232 -7.27 32.09 6.37
C GLY A 232 -7.97 32.14 5.01
N LEU A 233 -7.63 31.21 4.11
CA LEU A 233 -8.08 31.18 2.71
C LEU A 233 -9.10 30.05 2.42
N VAL A 234 -9.50 29.29 3.44
CA VAL A 234 -10.57 28.29 3.34
C VAL A 234 -11.74 28.76 4.19
N SER A 235 -12.94 28.78 3.61
CA SER A 235 -14.17 29.00 4.40
C SER A 235 -14.81 27.68 4.83
N MET A 236 -15.54 27.71 5.95
CA MET A 236 -16.37 26.60 6.38
C MET A 236 -17.63 26.53 5.49
N PRO A 237 -18.09 25.32 5.12
CA PRO A 237 -19.31 25.16 4.32
C PRO A 237 -20.49 25.90 4.95
N GLY A 238 -21.10 26.81 4.19
CA GLY A 238 -22.27 27.58 4.64
C GLY A 238 -21.96 28.87 5.42
N ASN A 239 -20.69 29.19 5.69
CA ASN A 239 -20.29 30.47 6.27
C ASN A 239 -19.75 31.41 5.18
N ARG A 240 -20.59 32.35 4.69
CA ARG A 240 -20.21 33.33 3.66
C ARG A 240 -19.40 34.51 4.19
N LEU A 241 -19.00 34.52 5.47
CA LEU A 241 -18.09 35.53 5.99
C LEU A 241 -16.72 35.32 5.33
N ALA A 242 -16.28 36.37 4.64
CA ALA A 242 -15.16 36.40 3.71
C ALA A 242 -13.84 35.85 4.29
N TYR A 243 -12.98 35.37 3.38
CA TYR A 243 -11.59 35.01 3.66
C TYR A 243 -10.92 36.02 4.58
N LEU A 244 -10.13 35.54 5.56
CA LEU A 244 -9.52 36.39 6.58
C LEU A 244 -8.52 37.39 5.98
N ARG A 245 -8.03 37.13 4.76
CA ARG A 245 -7.18 38.05 3.98
C ARG A 245 -7.23 37.78 2.48
N ARG A 246 -6.69 38.71 1.68
CA ARG A 246 -6.49 38.50 0.23
C ARG A 246 -5.32 37.52 -0.03
N PRO A 247 -5.39 36.70 -1.10
CA PRO A 247 -4.29 35.83 -1.51
C PRO A 247 -3.05 36.63 -1.94
N THR A 248 -1.88 36.20 -1.52
CA THR A 248 -0.60 36.62 -2.11
C THR A 248 -0.32 35.85 -3.41
N GLY A 249 0.75 36.21 -4.14
CA GLY A 249 1.19 35.46 -5.31
C GLY A 249 1.59 34.00 -5.00
N GLU A 250 2.05 33.72 -3.78
CA GLU A 250 2.34 32.35 -3.35
C GLU A 250 1.06 31.57 -3.04
N ASP A 251 0.11 32.21 -2.36
CA ASP A 251 -1.21 31.63 -2.10
C ASP A 251 -1.93 31.28 -3.41
N ALA A 252 -1.86 32.16 -4.43
CA ALA A 252 -2.45 31.90 -5.74
C ALA A 252 -1.86 30.62 -6.40
N ARG A 253 -0.52 30.42 -6.31
CA ARG A 253 0.13 29.20 -6.82
C ARG A 253 -0.28 27.95 -6.03
N MET A 254 -0.44 28.08 -4.71
CA MET A 254 -0.90 26.98 -3.86
C MET A 254 -2.35 26.59 -4.18
N ILE A 255 -3.23 27.58 -4.38
CA ILE A 255 -4.62 27.38 -4.78
C ILE A 255 -4.71 26.72 -6.16
N ASP A 256 -3.95 27.17 -7.16
CA ASP A 256 -3.92 26.56 -8.49
C ASP A 256 -3.49 25.08 -8.41
N ARG A 257 -2.40 24.82 -7.68
CA ARG A 257 -1.90 23.46 -7.45
C ARG A 257 -2.94 22.57 -6.78
N PHE A 258 -3.63 23.09 -5.78
CA PHE A 258 -4.73 22.38 -5.12
C PHE A 258 -5.85 22.04 -6.12
N LYS A 259 -6.32 23.02 -6.90
CA LYS A 259 -7.37 22.83 -7.92
C LYS A 259 -6.97 21.77 -8.97
N ARG A 260 -5.74 21.82 -9.49
CA ARG A 260 -5.21 20.83 -10.44
C ARG A 260 -5.10 19.43 -9.83
N THR A 261 -4.70 19.34 -8.57
CA THR A 261 -4.66 18.07 -7.82
C THR A 261 -6.05 17.46 -7.70
N LEU A 262 -7.07 18.28 -7.40
CA LEU A 262 -8.47 17.82 -7.32
C LEU A 262 -9.03 17.36 -8.67
N ASP A 263 -8.72 18.09 -9.76
CA ASP A 263 -9.12 17.66 -11.11
C ASP A 263 -8.54 16.29 -11.47
N TRP A 264 -7.23 16.13 -11.28
CA TRP A 264 -6.56 14.86 -11.52
C TRP A 264 -7.13 13.74 -10.65
N LEU A 265 -7.38 13.97 -9.36
CA LEU A 265 -8.00 13.00 -8.45
C LEU A 265 -9.36 12.50 -8.94
N ARG A 266 -10.22 13.41 -9.39
CA ARG A 266 -11.55 13.06 -9.92
C ARG A 266 -11.43 12.21 -11.18
N ARG A 267 -10.54 12.61 -12.09
CA ARG A 267 -10.28 11.89 -13.34
C ARG A 267 -9.69 10.50 -13.07
N LEU A 268 -8.67 10.39 -12.21
CA LEU A 268 -8.04 9.14 -11.83
C LEU A 268 -9.03 8.18 -11.17
N ARG A 269 -9.81 8.65 -10.18
CA ARG A 269 -10.84 7.81 -9.54
C ARG A 269 -11.84 7.27 -10.58
N ARG A 270 -12.35 8.15 -11.45
CA ARG A 270 -13.27 7.74 -12.52
C ARG A 270 -12.62 6.71 -13.43
N HIS A 271 -11.39 6.95 -13.88
CA HIS A 271 -10.63 6.04 -14.73
C HIS A 271 -10.45 4.66 -14.09
N MET A 272 -10.01 4.60 -12.83
CA MET A 272 -9.83 3.35 -12.09
C MET A 272 -11.14 2.58 -11.96
N LEU A 273 -12.24 3.23 -11.59
CA LEU A 273 -13.52 2.56 -11.40
C LEU A 273 -14.20 2.16 -12.72
N THR A 274 -13.92 2.85 -13.82
CA THR A 274 -14.44 2.50 -15.14
C THR A 274 -13.65 1.37 -15.80
N TYR A 275 -12.33 1.39 -15.70
CA TYR A 275 -11.47 0.53 -16.52
C TYR A 275 -10.73 -0.57 -15.77
N TYR A 276 -10.45 -0.39 -14.47
CA TYR A 276 -9.78 -1.41 -13.66
C TYR A 276 -10.78 -2.30 -12.92
N TRP A 277 -11.98 -1.80 -12.60
CA TRP A 277 -12.97 -2.60 -11.86
C TRP A 277 -13.55 -3.73 -12.71
N VAL A 278 -13.28 -4.97 -12.31
CA VAL A 278 -13.82 -6.18 -12.94
C VAL A 278 -14.77 -6.91 -12.00
N ASN A 279 -15.93 -7.29 -12.53
CA ASN A 279 -16.89 -8.21 -11.94
C ASN A 279 -17.57 -9.02 -13.06
N ALA A 280 -18.44 -9.96 -12.70
CA ALA A 280 -19.13 -10.80 -13.69
C ALA A 280 -19.83 -9.98 -14.78
N SER A 281 -20.46 -8.87 -14.41
CA SER A 281 -21.12 -7.95 -15.35
C SER A 281 -20.13 -7.24 -16.27
N THR A 282 -19.01 -6.72 -15.74
CA THR A 282 -17.95 -6.09 -16.55
C THR A 282 -17.38 -7.07 -17.56
N VAL A 283 -17.14 -8.33 -17.16
CA VAL A 283 -16.65 -9.37 -18.09
C VAL A 283 -17.66 -9.65 -19.21
N GLN A 284 -18.96 -9.72 -18.90
CA GLN A 284 -19.99 -9.90 -19.93
C GLN A 284 -20.03 -8.74 -20.92
N VAL A 285 -19.82 -7.51 -20.44
CA VAL A 285 -19.73 -6.31 -21.28
C VAL A 285 -18.48 -6.34 -22.16
N LEU A 286 -17.30 -6.60 -21.56
CA LEU A 286 -16.03 -6.70 -22.27
C LEU A 286 -16.06 -7.75 -23.39
N ARG A 287 -16.64 -8.93 -23.13
CA ARG A 287 -16.76 -10.01 -24.13
C ARG A 287 -17.64 -9.69 -25.33
N ARG A 288 -18.47 -8.64 -25.24
CA ARG A 288 -19.40 -8.22 -26.30
C ARG A 288 -18.98 -6.93 -26.99
N HIS A 289 -17.88 -6.30 -26.54
CA HIS A 289 -17.41 -5.09 -27.16
C HIS A 289 -16.84 -5.37 -28.56
N PRO A 290 -17.25 -4.60 -29.58
CA PRO A 290 -16.58 -4.66 -30.86
C PRO A 290 -15.15 -4.12 -30.72
N THR A 291 -14.24 -4.66 -31.52
CA THR A 291 -12.87 -4.16 -31.69
C THR A 291 -12.81 -3.16 -32.85
N GLU A 292 -11.65 -2.54 -33.06
CA GLU A 292 -11.39 -1.62 -34.18
C GLU A 292 -12.31 -0.39 -34.20
N GLN A 293 -12.69 0.10 -33.01
CA GLN A 293 -13.48 1.32 -32.87
C GLN A 293 -12.60 2.57 -32.96
N TYR A 294 -13.07 3.58 -33.68
CA TYR A 294 -12.43 4.89 -33.80
C TYR A 294 -13.45 6.01 -33.59
N GLY A 295 -13.09 7.04 -32.81
CA GLY A 295 -13.91 8.21 -32.54
C GLY A 295 -14.04 8.55 -31.06
N ASP A 296 -14.77 9.64 -30.76
CA ASP A 296 -14.89 10.17 -29.40
C ASP A 296 -15.87 9.37 -28.52
N LEU A 297 -16.81 8.65 -29.14
CA LEU A 297 -17.89 7.90 -28.49
C LEU A 297 -17.73 6.39 -28.71
N ILE A 298 -16.64 5.82 -28.18
CA ILE A 298 -16.33 4.39 -28.27
C ILE A 298 -16.49 3.69 -26.92
N SER A 299 -16.91 2.42 -26.96
CA SER A 299 -17.10 1.58 -25.77
C SER A 299 -15.85 0.78 -25.41
N ASN A 300 -15.00 0.45 -26.39
CA ASN A 300 -13.77 -0.31 -26.22
C ASN A 300 -12.51 0.57 -26.39
N GLN A 301 -12.28 1.47 -25.44
CA GLN A 301 -11.20 2.48 -25.56
C GLN A 301 -9.79 1.91 -25.67
N PHE A 302 -9.57 0.70 -25.15
CA PHE A 302 -8.26 0.05 -25.19
C PHE A 302 -8.16 -1.01 -26.30
N ASN A 303 -9.17 -1.13 -27.18
CA ASN A 303 -9.24 -2.17 -28.21
C ASN A 303 -8.97 -3.58 -27.66
N ILE A 304 -9.61 -3.92 -26.53
CA ILE A 304 -9.46 -5.22 -25.88
C ILE A 304 -10.20 -6.26 -26.69
N ASN A 305 -9.51 -7.34 -27.06
CA ASN A 305 -10.10 -8.51 -27.67
C ASN A 305 -10.67 -9.42 -26.56
N ALA A 306 -11.88 -9.95 -26.75
CA ALA A 306 -12.54 -10.87 -25.81
C ALA A 306 -11.71 -12.13 -25.50
N ASP A 307 -10.88 -12.58 -26.44
CA ASP A 307 -9.99 -13.74 -26.30
C ASP A 307 -8.90 -13.53 -25.23
N THR A 308 -8.67 -12.27 -24.82
CA THR A 308 -7.73 -11.95 -23.73
C THR A 308 -8.29 -12.25 -22.34
N VAL A 309 -9.60 -12.51 -22.21
CA VAL A 309 -10.22 -12.85 -20.93
C VAL A 309 -9.85 -14.30 -20.57
N PRO A 310 -9.08 -14.55 -19.50
CA PRO A 310 -8.58 -15.88 -19.23
C PRO A 310 -9.67 -16.78 -18.64
N VAL A 311 -9.60 -18.07 -18.97
CA VAL A 311 -10.62 -19.07 -18.58
C VAL A 311 -10.75 -19.19 -17.05
N TRP A 312 -9.64 -19.10 -16.31
CA TRP A 312 -9.64 -19.21 -14.85
C TRP A 312 -10.48 -18.11 -14.17
N LEU A 313 -10.61 -16.93 -14.81
CA LEU A 313 -11.30 -15.78 -14.24
C LEU A 313 -12.77 -16.06 -13.97
N GLN A 314 -13.43 -16.89 -14.80
CA GLN A 314 -14.86 -17.17 -14.63
C GLN A 314 -15.15 -17.80 -13.26
N THR A 315 -14.38 -18.83 -12.89
CA THR A 315 -14.54 -19.51 -11.59
C THR A 315 -14.05 -18.62 -10.46
N TRP A 316 -12.90 -17.99 -10.66
CA TRP A 316 -12.24 -17.20 -9.62
C TRP A 316 -13.05 -15.97 -9.22
N LEU A 317 -13.66 -15.27 -10.18
CA LEU A 317 -14.50 -14.10 -9.94
C LEU A 317 -15.83 -14.45 -9.27
N GLY A 318 -16.38 -15.63 -9.59
CA GLY A 318 -17.69 -16.05 -9.13
C GLY A 318 -18.82 -15.12 -9.58
N ARG A 319 -19.98 -15.24 -8.90
CA ARG A 319 -21.17 -14.43 -9.21
C ARG A 319 -21.11 -13.03 -8.60
N ASP A 320 -20.67 -12.93 -7.35
CA ASP A 320 -20.79 -11.72 -6.51
C ASP A 320 -19.43 -11.12 -6.14
N GLY A 321 -18.35 -11.63 -6.73
CA GLY A 321 -16.99 -11.12 -6.55
C GLY A 321 -16.66 -9.96 -7.49
N GLY A 322 -15.66 -9.18 -7.09
CA GLY A 322 -15.11 -8.11 -7.92
C GLY A 322 -13.83 -7.53 -7.34
N TYR A 323 -12.94 -7.05 -8.20
CA TYR A 323 -11.66 -6.48 -7.80
C TYR A 323 -11.18 -5.48 -8.86
N LEU A 324 -10.10 -4.76 -8.55
CA LEU A 324 -9.37 -3.96 -9.52
C LEU A 324 -8.32 -4.85 -10.20
N LEU A 325 -8.34 -4.90 -11.53
CA LEU A 325 -7.36 -5.58 -12.39
C LEU A 325 -5.94 -5.08 -12.12
N GLY A 326 -4.94 -5.90 -12.43
CA GLY A 326 -3.53 -5.59 -12.20
C GLY A 326 -2.99 -4.46 -13.06
N ASN A 327 -3.49 -4.32 -14.29
CA ASN A 327 -3.04 -3.32 -15.25
C ASN A 327 -4.04 -3.19 -16.41
N ILE A 328 -4.02 -2.05 -17.10
CA ILE A 328 -4.71 -1.91 -18.39
C ILE A 328 -3.81 -1.22 -19.42
N ARG A 329 -3.61 -1.91 -20.54
CA ARG A 329 -2.83 -1.44 -21.69
C ARG A 329 -3.63 -1.70 -22.97
N THR A 330 -3.24 -1.04 -24.06
CA THR A 330 -3.86 -1.24 -25.38
C THR A 330 -3.82 -2.71 -25.77
N GLY A 331 -5.01 -3.31 -25.91
CA GLY A 331 -5.25 -4.70 -26.25
C GLY A 331 -4.83 -5.72 -25.20
N ARG A 332 -4.37 -5.29 -24.01
CA ARG A 332 -3.69 -6.15 -23.03
C ARG A 332 -4.08 -5.80 -21.58
N PRO A 333 -5.30 -6.16 -21.14
CA PRO A 333 -5.65 -6.14 -19.72
C PRO A 333 -4.84 -7.20 -18.95
N ASP A 334 -4.33 -6.84 -17.78
CA ASP A 334 -3.74 -7.81 -16.86
C ASP A 334 -4.79 -8.20 -15.82
N PHE A 335 -5.35 -9.39 -16.00
CA PHE A 335 -6.39 -9.92 -15.12
C PHE A 335 -5.86 -10.44 -13.79
N ARG A 336 -4.54 -10.52 -13.56
CA ARG A 336 -4.02 -10.99 -12.26
C ARG A 336 -4.54 -10.11 -11.13
N PHE A 337 -4.94 -10.75 -10.03
CA PHE A 337 -5.28 -10.08 -8.78
C PHE A 337 -3.99 -9.68 -8.07
N PHE A 338 -3.89 -8.42 -7.65
CA PHE A 338 -2.78 -7.93 -6.81
C PHE A 338 -3.34 -7.51 -5.45
N THR A 339 -2.82 -8.15 -4.40
CA THR A 339 -3.34 -8.03 -3.04
C THR A 339 -3.23 -6.61 -2.50
N LEU A 340 -2.03 -6.02 -2.55
CA LEU A 340 -1.76 -4.74 -1.92
C LEU A 340 -2.58 -3.62 -2.57
N GLY A 341 -2.57 -3.53 -3.90
CA GLY A 341 -3.37 -2.56 -4.64
C GLY A 341 -4.87 -2.65 -4.35
N ASN A 342 -5.43 -3.86 -4.25
CA ASN A 342 -6.85 -4.03 -3.92
C ASN A 342 -7.18 -3.66 -2.46
N CYS A 343 -6.32 -4.06 -1.50
CA CYS A 343 -6.50 -3.68 -0.10
C CYS A 343 -6.40 -2.16 0.08
N LEU A 344 -5.41 -1.50 -0.53
CA LEU A 344 -5.26 -0.05 -0.50
C LEU A 344 -6.43 0.66 -1.20
N GLY A 345 -6.98 0.09 -2.27
CA GLY A 345 -8.17 0.62 -2.92
C GLY A 345 -9.39 0.65 -1.98
N ALA A 346 -9.51 -0.35 -1.10
CA ALA A 346 -10.53 -0.35 -0.05
C ALA A 346 -10.21 0.62 1.09
N ILE A 347 -8.94 0.68 1.54
CA ILE A 347 -8.49 1.54 2.65
C ILE A 347 -8.61 3.01 2.29
N PHE A 348 -8.08 3.44 1.14
CA PHE A 348 -8.10 4.84 0.68
C PHE A 348 -9.46 5.32 0.17
N GLY A 349 -10.49 4.47 0.28
CA GLY A 349 -11.85 4.80 -0.14
C GLY A 349 -12.02 4.92 -1.66
N LEU A 350 -11.06 4.46 -2.47
CA LEU A 350 -11.19 4.39 -3.94
C LEU A 350 -12.42 3.55 -4.32
N LEU A 351 -12.57 2.38 -3.69
CA LEU A 351 -13.73 1.52 -3.83
C LEU A 351 -14.89 2.03 -2.99
N ASN A 352 -16.08 2.07 -3.58
CA ASN A 352 -17.32 2.31 -2.82
C ASN A 352 -17.71 1.09 -1.97
N THR A 353 -18.69 1.23 -1.09
CA THR A 353 -19.12 0.17 -0.17
C THR A 353 -19.50 -1.13 -0.88
N THR A 354 -20.25 -1.06 -1.97
CA THR A 354 -20.66 -2.24 -2.75
C THR A 354 -19.44 -2.96 -3.34
N GLN A 355 -18.49 -2.21 -3.89
CA GLN A 355 -17.26 -2.75 -4.46
C GLN A 355 -16.35 -3.37 -3.38
N ARG A 356 -16.23 -2.74 -2.21
CA ARG A 356 -15.49 -3.32 -1.07
C ARG A 356 -16.09 -4.65 -0.63
N HIS A 357 -17.42 -4.74 -0.55
CA HIS A 357 -18.10 -6.00 -0.22
C HIS A 357 -17.88 -7.08 -1.29
N ALA A 358 -17.89 -6.73 -2.58
CA ALA A 358 -17.57 -7.66 -3.66
C ALA A 358 -16.11 -8.16 -3.58
N LEU A 359 -15.18 -7.27 -3.23
CA LEU A 359 -13.77 -7.63 -2.98
C LEU A 359 -13.63 -8.60 -1.80
N PHE A 360 -14.29 -8.35 -0.68
CA PHE A 360 -14.22 -9.25 0.47
C PHE A 360 -14.88 -10.61 0.20
N ARG A 361 -16.00 -10.65 -0.54
CA ARG A 361 -16.58 -11.93 -1.00
C ARG A 361 -15.63 -12.70 -1.88
N LEU A 362 -14.96 -12.03 -2.82
CA LEU A 362 -13.96 -12.63 -3.69
C LEU A 362 -12.79 -13.22 -2.89
N ILE A 363 -12.25 -12.46 -1.93
CA ILE A 363 -11.15 -12.93 -1.07
C ILE A 363 -11.60 -14.13 -0.23
N TYR A 364 -12.78 -14.07 0.38
CA TYR A 364 -13.33 -15.18 1.15
C TYR A 364 -13.56 -16.43 0.28
N GLN A 365 -14.13 -16.27 -0.91
CA GLN A 365 -14.38 -17.35 -1.86
C GLN A 365 -13.07 -18.06 -2.23
N ASN A 366 -12.02 -17.29 -2.53
CA ASN A 366 -10.72 -17.81 -2.98
C ASN A 366 -9.69 -17.94 -1.84
N ARG A 367 -10.14 -18.00 -0.57
CA ARG A 367 -9.26 -18.00 0.61
C ARG A 367 -8.29 -19.17 0.65
N ASP A 368 -8.67 -20.33 0.11
CA ASP A 368 -7.81 -21.52 0.10
C ASP A 368 -6.56 -21.31 -0.77
N GLU A 369 -6.65 -20.45 -1.79
CA GLU A 369 -5.53 -20.06 -2.64
C GLU A 369 -4.82 -18.79 -2.15
N LEU A 370 -5.55 -17.82 -1.58
CA LEU A 370 -4.99 -16.54 -1.16
C LEU A 370 -4.33 -16.58 0.23
N MET A 371 -4.89 -17.36 1.17
CA MET A 371 -4.36 -17.53 2.52
C MET A 371 -3.58 -18.84 2.67
N ALA A 372 -4.09 -19.92 2.05
CA ALA A 372 -3.49 -21.25 2.06
C ALA A 372 -2.91 -21.65 3.43
N GLN A 373 -1.65 -22.09 3.49
CA GLN A 373 -0.94 -22.41 4.75
C GLN A 373 -0.06 -21.26 5.25
N MET A 374 0.02 -20.15 4.52
CA MET A 374 0.72 -18.94 4.94
C MET A 374 0.02 -17.73 4.30
N PRO A 375 -0.69 -16.89 5.06
CA PRO A 375 -1.29 -15.69 4.50
C PRO A 375 -0.18 -14.65 4.20
N MET A 376 -0.28 -13.81 3.17
CA MET A 376 -1.19 -13.93 2.03
C MET A 376 -0.45 -13.72 0.72
N ARG A 377 -1.00 -14.27 -0.36
CA ARG A 377 -0.38 -14.21 -1.68
C ARG A 377 -0.24 -12.77 -2.18
N ILE A 378 0.88 -12.43 -2.83
CA ILE A 378 1.10 -11.09 -3.40
C ILE A 378 0.26 -10.84 -4.67
N CYS A 379 0.21 -11.83 -5.58
CA CYS A 379 -0.63 -11.80 -6.76
C CYS A 379 -1.16 -13.19 -7.14
N HIS A 380 -2.24 -13.26 -7.94
CA HIS A 380 -2.82 -14.51 -8.40
C HIS A 380 -3.45 -14.39 -9.79
N PRO A 381 -3.31 -15.41 -10.67
CA PRO A 381 -2.38 -16.54 -10.60
C PRO A 381 -0.94 -16.10 -10.92
N PRO A 382 0.08 -16.95 -10.71
CA PRO A 382 1.43 -16.68 -11.19
C PRO A 382 1.50 -16.82 -12.72
N LEU A 383 2.55 -16.22 -13.28
CA LEU A 383 3.04 -16.54 -14.61
C LEU A 383 3.74 -17.91 -14.56
N ASP A 384 3.49 -18.75 -15.56
CA ASP A 384 4.09 -20.08 -15.67
C ASP A 384 4.47 -20.38 -17.13
N GLY A 385 5.37 -21.36 -17.32
CA GLY A 385 5.84 -21.79 -18.64
C GLY A 385 6.31 -20.63 -19.51
N VAL A 386 5.83 -20.59 -20.75
CA VAL A 386 6.22 -19.60 -21.77
C VAL A 386 5.89 -18.16 -21.37
N ASP A 387 4.81 -17.94 -20.59
CA ASP A 387 4.47 -16.62 -20.10
C ASP A 387 5.51 -16.13 -19.09
N TRP A 388 5.92 -16.99 -18.15
CA TRP A 388 7.00 -16.67 -17.21
C TRP A 388 8.32 -16.37 -17.94
N GLU A 389 8.69 -17.21 -18.92
CA GLU A 389 9.92 -17.03 -19.71
C GLU A 389 9.95 -15.67 -20.40
N ASN A 390 8.88 -15.34 -21.13
CA ASN A 390 8.79 -14.13 -21.94
C ASN A 390 8.62 -12.86 -21.12
N GLN A 391 7.82 -12.91 -20.05
CA GLN A 391 7.44 -11.72 -19.29
C GLN A 391 8.44 -11.37 -18.19
N THR A 392 9.15 -12.37 -17.64
CA THR A 392 10.14 -12.14 -16.60
C THR A 392 11.58 -12.16 -17.11
N GLY A 393 11.82 -12.65 -18.32
CA GLY A 393 13.16 -12.83 -18.87
C GLY A 393 13.94 -13.94 -18.14
N PHE A 394 13.29 -15.07 -17.86
CA PHE A 394 13.86 -16.21 -17.13
C PHE A 394 14.30 -15.87 -15.69
N ASP A 395 13.62 -14.92 -15.02
CA ASP A 395 14.00 -14.51 -13.67
C ASP A 395 13.79 -15.65 -12.65
N ARG A 396 14.90 -16.26 -12.24
CA ARG A 396 14.94 -17.41 -11.34
C ARG A 396 14.40 -17.12 -9.93
N LYS A 397 14.37 -15.85 -9.50
CA LYS A 397 13.75 -15.50 -8.20
C LYS A 397 12.22 -15.52 -8.28
N ASN A 398 11.68 -15.28 -9.48
CA ASN A 398 10.25 -15.18 -9.78
C ASN A 398 9.71 -16.39 -10.57
N VAL A 399 10.23 -17.59 -10.31
CA VAL A 399 9.58 -18.83 -10.81
C VAL A 399 8.14 -18.91 -10.30
N ALA A 400 7.29 -19.68 -11.00
CA ALA A 400 5.88 -19.82 -10.62
C ALA A 400 5.72 -20.16 -9.12
N TRP A 401 4.89 -19.39 -8.43
CA TRP A 401 4.62 -19.48 -7.00
C TRP A 401 5.79 -19.09 -6.08
N SER A 402 6.76 -18.31 -6.55
CA SER A 402 7.90 -17.83 -5.76
C SER A 402 7.97 -16.31 -5.75
N TYR A 403 8.40 -15.75 -4.62
CA TYR A 403 8.70 -14.32 -4.46
C TYR A 403 7.55 -13.42 -4.97
N HIS A 404 7.75 -12.59 -6.00
CA HIS A 404 6.69 -11.73 -6.54
C HIS A 404 5.71 -12.46 -7.44
N ASN A 405 6.12 -13.59 -8.03
CA ASN A 405 5.30 -14.37 -8.95
C ASN A 405 4.38 -15.33 -8.19
N GLY A 406 3.45 -14.75 -7.43
CA GLY A 406 2.48 -15.51 -6.65
C GLY A 406 3.02 -16.14 -5.37
N GLY A 407 4.13 -15.66 -4.82
CA GLY A 407 4.59 -16.04 -3.47
C GLY A 407 3.65 -15.52 -2.37
N HIS A 408 3.79 -16.07 -1.16
CA HIS A 408 3.05 -15.67 0.03
C HIS A 408 3.87 -14.74 0.92
N TRP A 409 3.32 -13.57 1.21
CA TRP A 409 3.98 -12.48 1.93
C TRP A 409 3.21 -12.19 3.23
N PRO A 410 3.73 -12.62 4.39
CA PRO A 410 3.08 -12.42 5.69
C PRO A 410 2.73 -10.97 6.01
N CYS A 411 3.56 -10.03 5.55
CA CYS A 411 3.35 -8.60 5.75
C CYS A 411 2.07 -8.08 5.07
N LEU A 412 1.46 -8.79 4.13
CA LEU A 412 0.25 -8.30 3.46
C LEU A 412 -1.02 -8.48 4.30
N LEU A 413 -1.01 -9.38 5.30
CA LEU A 413 -2.20 -9.68 6.10
C LEU A 413 -2.70 -8.46 6.90
N TRP A 414 -1.80 -7.56 7.34
CA TRP A 414 -2.23 -6.38 8.11
C TRP A 414 -3.01 -5.38 7.25
N PHE A 415 -2.69 -5.23 5.96
CA PHE A 415 -3.47 -4.39 5.05
C PHE A 415 -4.89 -4.95 4.87
N LEU A 416 -5.03 -6.26 4.70
CA LEU A 416 -6.36 -6.88 4.65
C LEU A 416 -7.10 -6.73 5.97
N SER A 417 -6.40 -6.94 7.09
CA SER A 417 -6.97 -6.77 8.43
C SER A 417 -7.52 -5.36 8.62
N LEU A 418 -6.73 -4.35 8.24
CA LEU A 418 -7.12 -2.94 8.28
C LEU A 418 -8.35 -2.68 7.40
N ALA A 419 -8.34 -3.16 6.15
CA ALA A 419 -9.45 -2.97 5.21
C ALA A 419 -10.77 -3.55 5.75
N VAL A 420 -10.72 -4.75 6.34
CA VAL A 420 -11.92 -5.44 6.89
C VAL A 420 -12.42 -4.78 8.16
N VAL A 421 -11.54 -4.50 9.13
CA VAL A 421 -11.90 -3.88 10.42
C VAL A 421 -12.45 -2.46 10.20
N ARG A 422 -11.79 -1.68 9.34
CA ARG A 422 -12.25 -0.32 8.98
C ARG A 422 -13.63 -0.34 8.33
N ASN A 423 -13.93 -1.31 7.46
CA ASN A 423 -15.23 -1.37 6.78
C ASN A 423 -16.38 -1.62 7.76
N GLN A 424 -16.15 -2.25 8.91
CA GLN A 424 -17.16 -2.46 9.94
C GLN A 424 -17.60 -1.14 10.61
N GLN A 425 -16.66 -0.23 10.85
CA GLN A 425 -16.89 1.01 11.58
C GLN A 425 -17.80 1.98 10.82
N GLY A 426 -17.77 1.94 9.49
CA GLY A 426 -18.66 2.75 8.64
C GLY A 426 -20.06 2.17 8.41
N CYS A 427 -20.37 0.99 8.96
CA CYS A 427 -21.59 0.22 8.65
C CYS A 427 -22.58 0.11 9.82
N GLN A 428 -22.47 0.93 10.87
CA GLN A 428 -23.36 0.83 12.05
C GLN A 428 -24.81 1.31 11.82
N ASP A 429 -25.15 1.92 10.68
CA ASP A 429 -26.40 2.68 10.51
C ASP A 429 -27.45 2.14 9.50
N SER A 430 -27.41 0.88 9.02
CA SER A 430 -28.44 0.42 8.06
C SER A 430 -29.02 -1.01 8.20
N LEU A 431 -30.29 -1.16 7.78
CA LEU A 431 -31.12 -2.38 7.76
C LEU A 431 -30.66 -3.45 6.73
N GLU A 432 -29.69 -3.16 5.86
CA GLU A 432 -28.96 -4.17 5.04
C GLU A 432 -28.00 -5.04 5.88
N GLY A 433 -28.03 -4.84 7.20
CA GLY A 433 -27.04 -5.32 8.16
C GLY A 433 -26.88 -6.82 8.29
N SER A 434 -27.79 -7.70 7.84
CA SER A 434 -27.63 -9.15 8.05
C SER A 434 -26.58 -9.78 7.13
N LYS A 435 -26.69 -9.60 5.81
CA LYS A 435 -25.70 -10.13 4.84
C LYS A 435 -24.34 -9.44 4.96
N GLN A 436 -24.34 -8.16 5.31
CA GLN A 436 -23.10 -7.41 5.52
C GLN A 436 -22.40 -7.87 6.80
N ARG A 437 -23.18 -8.13 7.87
CA ARG A 437 -22.66 -8.71 9.11
C ARG A 437 -22.16 -10.13 8.90
N GLU A 438 -22.87 -10.97 8.17
CA GLU A 438 -22.41 -12.33 7.83
C GLU A 438 -21.07 -12.30 7.07
N LEU A 439 -20.96 -11.45 6.03
CA LEU A 439 -19.71 -11.27 5.30
C LEU A 439 -18.58 -10.79 6.22
N HIS A 440 -18.87 -9.83 7.10
CA HIS A 440 -17.90 -9.35 8.06
C HIS A 440 -17.48 -10.43 9.05
N GLU A 441 -18.41 -11.20 9.61
CA GLU A 441 -18.14 -12.32 10.52
C GLU A 441 -17.24 -13.37 9.86
N VAL A 442 -17.53 -13.81 8.63
CA VAL A 442 -16.68 -14.80 7.94
C VAL A 442 -15.30 -14.23 7.57
N MET A 443 -15.21 -12.94 7.27
CA MET A 443 -13.92 -12.28 7.03
C MET A 443 -13.11 -12.17 8.32
N MET A 444 -13.73 -11.79 9.43
CA MET A 444 -13.08 -11.76 10.73
C MET A 444 -12.60 -13.16 11.13
N MET A 445 -13.42 -14.21 10.94
CA MET A 445 -12.98 -15.59 11.16
C MET A 445 -11.78 -15.98 10.28
N THR A 446 -11.79 -15.56 9.01
CA THR A 446 -10.68 -15.81 8.08
C THR A 446 -9.39 -15.11 8.54
N LEU A 447 -9.49 -13.87 9.03
CA LEU A 447 -8.37 -13.12 9.58
C LEU A 447 -7.84 -13.74 10.87
N GLU A 448 -8.74 -14.19 11.74
CA GLU A 448 -8.41 -14.89 12.99
C GLU A 448 -7.63 -16.18 12.73
N ASP A 449 -8.07 -16.99 11.77
CA ASP A 449 -7.38 -18.22 11.43
C ASP A 449 -6.03 -17.94 10.75
N SER A 450 -5.97 -16.95 9.86
CA SER A 450 -4.73 -16.47 9.24
C SER A 450 -3.72 -15.97 10.28
N TYR A 451 -4.19 -15.20 11.26
CA TYR A 451 -3.36 -14.68 12.35
C TYR A 451 -2.80 -15.81 13.24
N LYS A 452 -3.59 -16.84 13.55
CA LYS A 452 -3.10 -18.04 14.27
C LYS A 452 -2.01 -18.79 13.49
N VAL A 453 -2.11 -18.83 12.16
CA VAL A 453 -1.04 -19.39 11.30
C VAL A 453 0.24 -18.59 11.49
N LEU A 454 0.18 -17.25 11.41
CA LEU A 454 1.36 -16.40 11.59
C LEU A 454 1.99 -16.59 12.98
N LEU A 455 1.19 -16.53 14.06
CA LEU A 455 1.65 -16.75 15.44
C LEU A 455 2.36 -18.09 15.62
N LYS A 456 1.86 -19.14 14.97
CA LYS A 456 2.42 -20.50 15.10
C LYS A 456 3.70 -20.68 14.29
N ARG A 457 3.75 -20.11 13.09
CA ARG A 457 4.75 -20.43 12.07
C ARG A 457 5.93 -19.46 12.04
N LEU A 458 5.69 -18.15 12.07
CA LEU A 458 6.74 -17.15 11.90
C LEU A 458 7.89 -17.30 12.93
N PRO A 459 7.64 -17.47 14.25
CA PRO A 459 8.73 -17.60 15.21
C PRO A 459 9.55 -18.88 15.00
N LYS A 460 8.91 -19.98 14.60
CA LYS A 460 9.58 -21.27 14.35
C LYS A 460 10.43 -21.26 13.08
N GLN A 461 10.12 -20.36 12.16
CA GLN A 461 10.78 -20.26 10.86
C GLN A 461 11.69 -19.03 10.77
N ASN A 462 11.97 -18.38 11.91
CA ASN A 462 12.83 -17.20 12.02
C ASN A 462 12.35 -16.02 11.15
N TRP A 463 11.03 -15.78 11.14
CA TRP A 463 10.41 -14.60 10.53
C TRP A 463 10.83 -14.34 9.07
N PRO A 464 10.57 -15.29 8.15
CA PRO A 464 10.95 -15.13 6.74
C PRO A 464 10.26 -13.95 6.06
N GLU A 465 10.93 -13.40 5.07
CA GLU A 465 10.41 -12.37 4.17
C GLU A 465 9.19 -12.85 3.38
N TYR A 466 9.27 -14.04 2.79
CA TYR A 466 8.22 -14.64 1.97
C TYR A 466 8.26 -16.18 1.99
N PHE A 467 7.21 -16.80 1.45
CA PHE A 467 7.00 -18.24 1.37
C PHE A 467 6.63 -18.67 -0.06
N ASP A 468 7.10 -19.84 -0.46
CA ASP A 468 6.97 -20.37 -1.82
C ASP A 468 5.92 -21.49 -1.93
N GLY A 469 5.51 -21.70 -3.18
CA GLY A 469 4.65 -22.76 -3.62
C GLY A 469 3.16 -22.39 -3.58
N PRO A 470 2.31 -23.20 -4.22
CA PRO A 470 0.87 -22.97 -4.26
C PRO A 470 0.25 -22.86 -2.86
N THR A 471 0.82 -23.50 -1.84
CA THR A 471 0.27 -23.48 -0.48
C THR A 471 1.00 -22.56 0.50
N GLY A 472 2.15 -21.98 0.15
CA GLY A 472 2.98 -21.23 1.10
C GLY A 472 3.56 -22.10 2.23
N LEU A 473 3.69 -23.41 2.00
CA LEU A 473 4.27 -24.32 2.99
C LEU A 473 5.78 -24.11 3.12
N TRP A 474 6.47 -23.88 2.02
CA TRP A 474 7.93 -23.77 2.00
C TRP A 474 8.35 -22.34 2.31
N VAL A 475 9.37 -22.18 3.16
CA VAL A 475 10.05 -20.89 3.30
C VAL A 475 10.63 -20.51 1.94
N GLY A 476 10.53 -19.23 1.57
CA GLY A 476 11.00 -18.78 0.26
C GLY A 476 12.45 -19.14 0.01
N LEU A 477 12.77 -19.59 -1.20
CA LEU A 477 14.08 -20.13 -1.56
C LEU A 477 15.22 -19.15 -1.24
N GLN A 478 14.97 -17.86 -1.41
CA GLN A 478 15.90 -16.76 -1.13
C GLN A 478 15.32 -15.79 -0.11
N ALA A 479 14.38 -16.23 0.73
CA ALA A 479 13.77 -15.38 1.75
C ALA A 479 14.81 -14.97 2.80
N ARG A 480 14.89 -13.66 3.05
CA ARG A 480 15.61 -13.15 4.21
C ARG A 480 14.89 -13.56 5.48
N PHE A 481 15.65 -13.76 6.56
CA PHE A 481 15.10 -14.05 7.88
C PHE A 481 15.10 -12.79 8.73
N TYR A 482 14.24 -12.77 9.76
CA TYR A 482 14.06 -11.61 10.62
C TYR A 482 13.74 -10.34 9.82
N GLN A 483 12.90 -10.50 8.81
CA GLN A 483 12.44 -9.41 7.96
C GLN A 483 11.50 -8.51 8.76
N THR A 484 11.80 -7.21 8.83
CA THR A 484 11.14 -6.28 9.74
C THR A 484 9.67 -6.09 9.41
N TRP A 485 9.30 -5.94 8.12
CA TRP A 485 7.89 -5.80 7.76
C TRP A 485 7.03 -7.05 8.05
N THR A 486 7.64 -8.23 8.19
CA THR A 486 6.95 -9.48 8.53
C THR A 486 6.64 -9.49 10.02
N ILE A 487 7.63 -9.07 10.83
CA ILE A 487 7.50 -8.90 12.27
C ILE A 487 6.44 -7.83 12.56
N THR A 488 6.57 -6.65 11.95
CA THR A 488 5.64 -5.55 12.14
C THR A 488 4.25 -5.85 11.59
N GLY A 489 4.14 -6.58 10.48
CA GLY A 489 2.85 -7.02 9.95
C GLY A 489 2.09 -7.88 10.96
N LEU A 490 2.76 -8.81 11.66
CA LEU A 490 2.15 -9.57 12.75
C LEU A 490 1.67 -8.65 13.88
N LEU A 491 2.50 -7.68 14.29
CA LEU A 491 2.17 -6.74 15.37
C LEU A 491 0.96 -5.87 15.03
N LEU A 492 0.89 -5.36 13.79
CA LEU A 492 -0.27 -4.59 13.30
C LEU A 492 -1.53 -5.43 13.22
N THR A 493 -1.45 -6.66 12.69
CA THR A 493 -2.60 -7.58 12.68
C THR A 493 -3.07 -7.88 14.10
N GLN A 494 -2.15 -8.11 15.04
CA GLN A 494 -2.50 -8.32 16.44
C GLN A 494 -3.20 -7.10 17.04
N HIS A 495 -2.65 -5.90 16.82
CA HIS A 495 -3.23 -4.65 17.31
C HIS A 495 -4.67 -4.45 16.82
N LEU A 496 -4.91 -4.70 15.53
CA LEU A 496 -6.23 -4.53 14.92
C LEU A 496 -7.26 -5.57 15.39
N LEU A 497 -6.84 -6.82 15.64
CA LEU A 497 -7.74 -7.92 16.04
C LEU A 497 -7.93 -8.07 17.55
N ARG A 498 -6.96 -7.63 18.35
CA ARG A 498 -6.93 -7.84 19.81
C ARG A 498 -6.77 -6.57 20.63
N GLY A 499 -6.17 -5.54 20.04
CA GLY A 499 -5.94 -4.24 20.67
C GLY A 499 -7.17 -3.34 20.54
N ASN A 500 -7.00 -2.21 19.88
CA ASN A 500 -8.07 -1.23 19.70
C ASN A 500 -8.54 -1.21 18.23
N PRO A 501 -9.71 -1.79 17.91
CA PRO A 501 -10.23 -1.76 16.54
C PRO A 501 -10.41 -0.35 15.98
N SER A 502 -10.72 0.67 16.80
CA SER A 502 -10.91 2.05 16.33
C SER A 502 -9.67 2.63 15.66
N ASP A 503 -8.51 2.09 15.98
CA ASP A 503 -7.24 2.49 15.36
C ASP A 503 -7.14 2.08 13.89
N ALA A 504 -8.10 1.30 13.37
CA ALA A 504 -8.23 1.08 11.93
C ALA A 504 -8.44 2.38 11.13
N ALA A 505 -8.91 3.45 11.78
CA ALA A 505 -9.01 4.79 11.20
C ALA A 505 -7.66 5.49 10.98
N VAL A 506 -6.53 4.92 11.45
CA VAL A 506 -5.19 5.52 11.32
C VAL A 506 -4.79 5.81 9.86
N MET A 507 -5.28 5.03 8.90
CA MET A 507 -5.05 5.26 7.46
C MET A 507 -6.27 5.87 6.73
N ASP A 508 -7.16 6.54 7.45
CA ASP A 508 -8.24 7.29 6.81
C ASP A 508 -7.65 8.40 5.92
N MET A 509 -8.08 8.44 4.67
CA MET A 509 -7.68 9.48 3.74
C MET A 509 -8.68 10.64 3.78
N PRO A 510 -8.27 11.86 3.43
CA PRO A 510 -9.21 12.96 3.22
C PRO A 510 -10.32 12.54 2.23
N SER A 511 -11.57 12.84 2.58
CA SER A 511 -12.71 12.59 1.70
C SER A 511 -12.56 13.42 0.42
N LEU A 512 -12.56 12.76 -0.74
CA LEU A 512 -12.55 13.47 -2.03
C LEU A 512 -13.73 14.43 -2.14
N LYS A 513 -14.90 14.05 -1.62
CA LYS A 513 -16.09 14.91 -1.61
C LYS A 513 -15.81 16.20 -0.84
N ASP A 514 -15.32 16.08 0.39
CA ASP A 514 -15.07 17.22 1.28
C ASP A 514 -13.96 18.13 0.74
N LEU A 515 -12.93 17.54 0.12
CA LEU A 515 -11.90 18.29 -0.59
C LEU A 515 -12.48 19.08 -1.77
N CYS A 516 -13.46 18.51 -2.50
CA CYS A 516 -14.11 19.17 -3.62
C CYS A 516 -15.07 20.29 -3.19
N GLU A 517 -15.62 20.21 -1.99
CA GLU A 517 -16.51 21.20 -1.38
C GLU A 517 -15.73 22.33 -0.68
N THR A 518 -14.40 22.33 -0.75
CA THR A 518 -13.56 23.39 -0.19
C THR A 518 -13.76 24.69 -0.97
N GLU A 519 -14.31 25.72 -0.31
CA GLU A 519 -14.49 27.06 -0.87
C GLU A 519 -13.18 27.87 -0.80
N LEU A 520 -12.77 28.42 -1.94
CA LEU A 520 -11.49 29.12 -2.14
C LEU A 520 -11.70 30.48 -2.81
N PRO A 521 -10.86 31.49 -2.53
CA PRO A 521 -11.02 32.82 -3.09
C PRO A 521 -10.89 32.80 -4.62
N GLU A 522 -11.60 33.73 -5.25
CA GLU A 522 -11.34 34.08 -6.64
C GLU A 522 -9.94 34.69 -6.71
N ILE A 523 -9.13 34.22 -7.68
CA ILE A 523 -7.75 34.66 -7.91
C ILE A 523 -7.76 35.78 -8.94
#